data_AF-C3KIB4-F1
#
_entry.id   AF-C3KIB4-F1
#
_cell.length_a   1.000
_cell.length_b   1.000
_cell.length_c   1.000
_cell.angle_alpha   90.00
_cell.angle_beta   90.00
_cell.angle_gamma   90.00
#
_symmetry.space_group_name_H-M   'P 1'
#
loop_
_entity.id
_entity.type
_entity.pdbx_description
1 polymer ?
#
loop_
_entity_poly.entity_id
_entity_poly.type
_entity_poly.pdbx_seq_one_letter_code
_entity_poly.pdbx_strand_id
1 'polypeptide(L)' 'MALAKSVYNLLFRRTSTFAITIMVGAVFFERLFDQGGDAIFEQMNRGKLWKHIEHNYESKDE' A
#
# COMPACT_ATOMS: atom_id res chain seq x y z
N MET A 1 -25.22 -10.65 3.59
CA MET A 1 -25.17 -10.60 5.08
C MET A 1 -24.41 -11.78 5.71
N ALA A 2 -24.19 -12.93 5.04
CA ALA A 2 -23.44 -14.04 5.62
C ALA A 2 -21.93 -13.76 5.77
N LEU A 3 -21.29 -13.17 4.74
CA LEU A 3 -19.85 -12.88 4.76
C LEU A 3 -19.46 -11.91 5.89
N ALA A 4 -20.17 -10.78 6.02
CA ALA A 4 -19.93 -9.81 7.08
C ALA A 4 -20.11 -10.42 8.49
N LYS A 5 -21.13 -11.27 8.67
CA LYS A 5 -21.36 -11.98 9.93
C LYS A 5 -20.22 -12.97 10.25
N SER A 6 -19.72 -13.69 9.25
CA SER A 6 -18.58 -14.59 9.40
C SER A 6 -17.30 -13.84 9.76
N VAL A 7 -17.02 -12.74 9.06
CA VAL A 7 -15.87 -11.87 9.31
C VAL A 7 -15.92 -11.28 10.72
N TYR A 8 -17.08 -10.78 11.15
CA TYR A 8 -17.26 -10.28 12.51
C TYR A 8 -16.97 -11.36 13.56
N ASN A 9 -17.56 -12.55 13.39
CA ASN A 9 -17.38 -13.63 14.35
C ASN A 9 -15.94 -14.16 14.42
N LEU A 10 -15.21 -14.12 13.30
CA LEU A 10 -13.85 -14.65 13.20
C LEU A 10 -12.79 -13.65 13.70
N LEU A 11 -12.93 -12.36 13.31
CA LEU A 11 -11.88 -11.36 13.50
C LEU A 11 -12.25 -10.31 14.56
N PHE A 12 -13.49 -9.84 14.56
CA PHE A 12 -13.90 -8.63 15.29
C PHE A 12 -14.67 -8.89 16.60
N ARG A 13 -15.11 -10.12 16.87
CA ARG A 13 -15.95 -10.46 18.05
C ARG A 13 -15.18 -10.46 19.37
N ARG A 14 -13.89 -10.86 19.38
CA ARG A 14 -13.05 -10.89 20.59
C ARG A 14 -12.03 -9.75 20.52
N THR A 15 -11.86 -9.01 21.61
CA THR A 15 -10.92 -7.86 21.65
C THR A 15 -9.48 -8.26 21.33
N SER A 16 -9.04 -9.44 21.74
CA SER A 16 -7.70 -9.95 21.44
C SER A 16 -7.49 -10.23 19.95
N THR A 17 -8.43 -10.92 19.29
CA THR A 17 -8.35 -11.18 17.84
C THR A 17 -8.53 -9.89 17.03
N PHE A 18 -9.35 -8.98 17.53
CA PHE A 18 -9.56 -7.67 16.94
C PHE A 18 -8.26 -6.84 16.90
N ALA A 19 -7.56 -6.75 18.03
CA ALA A 19 -6.30 -6.01 18.10
C ALA A 19 -5.24 -6.58 17.14
N ILE A 20 -5.08 -7.92 17.10
CA ILE A 20 -4.16 -8.58 16.15
C ILE A 20 -4.56 -8.31 14.70
N THR A 21 -5.87 -8.38 14.39
CA THR A 21 -6.38 -8.09 13.05
C THR A 21 -6.04 -6.68 12.62
N ILE A 22 -6.16 -5.68 13.51
CA ILE A 22 -5.78 -4.30 13.21
C ILE A 22 -4.27 -4.18 12.98
N MET A 23 -3.44 -4.75 13.86
CA MET A 23 -1.98 -4.65 13.71
C MET A 23 -1.50 -5.26 12.39
N VAL A 24 -1.96 -6.47 12.07
CA VAL A 24 -1.63 -7.12 10.80
C VAL A 24 -2.19 -6.33 9.63
N GLY A 25 -3.47 -5.93 9.72
CA GLY A 25 -4.13 -5.13 8.69
C GLY A 25 -3.40 -3.82 8.38
N ALA A 26 -2.90 -3.13 9.41
CA ALA A 26 -2.17 -1.88 9.26
C ALA A 26 -0.84 -2.08 8.49
N VAL A 27 -0.05 -3.09 8.84
CA VAL A 27 1.24 -3.37 8.15
C VAL A 27 1.02 -3.69 6.68
N PHE A 28 0.01 -4.51 6.36
CA PHE A 28 -0.32 -4.81 4.97
C PHE A 28 -0.89 -3.59 4.24
N PHE A 29 -1.74 -2.80 4.90
CA PHE A 29 -2.32 -1.60 4.33
C PHE A 29 -1.26 -0.57 3.99
N GLU A 30 -0.33 -0.27 4.90
CA GLU A 30 0.79 0.65 4.69
C GLU A 30 1.53 0.33 3.39
N ARG A 31 2.00 -0.91 3.23
CA ARG A 31 2.78 -1.31 2.06
C ARG A 31 2.00 -1.19 0.74
N LEU A 32 0.73 -1.57 0.74
CA LEU A 32 -0.11 -1.52 -0.45
C LEU A 32 -0.53 -0.08 -0.78
N PHE A 33 -0.83 0.71 0.25
CA PHE A 33 -1.27 2.09 0.08
C PHE A 33 -0.14 2.98 -0.41
N ASP A 34 1.06 2.84 0.15
CA ASP A 34 2.23 3.60 -0.29
C ASP A 34 2.58 3.26 -1.75
N GLN A 35 2.72 1.98 -2.09
CA GLN A 35 3.03 1.57 -3.47
C GLN A 35 1.93 1.97 -4.46
N GLY A 36 0.66 1.83 -4.07
CA GLY A 36 -0.47 2.23 -4.90
C GLY A 36 -0.53 3.74 -5.10
N GLY A 37 -0.29 4.50 -4.03
CA GLY A 37 -0.25 5.96 -4.04
C GLY A 37 0.89 6.48 -4.93
N ASP A 38 2.09 5.95 -4.75
CA ASP A 38 3.25 6.27 -5.58
C ASP A 38 2.98 5.95 -7.05
N ALA A 39 2.41 4.79 -7.35
CA ALA A 39 2.08 4.41 -8.73
C ALA A 39 1.09 5.37 -9.38
N ILE A 40 0.02 5.76 -8.66
CA ILE A 40 -0.96 6.74 -9.14
C ILE A 40 -0.29 8.10 -9.35
N PHE A 41 0.53 8.54 -8.39
CA PHE A 41 1.22 9.81 -8.45
C PHE A 41 2.23 9.88 -9.60
N GLU A 42 3.02 8.83 -9.80
CA GLU A 42 4.00 8.70 -10.89
C GLU A 42 3.30 8.67 -12.24
N GLN A 43 2.19 7.93 -12.36
CA GLN A 43 1.41 7.88 -13.59
C GLN A 43 0.82 9.25 -13.94
N MET A 44 0.30 9.99 -12.95
CA MET A 44 -0.26 11.31 -13.15
C MET A 44 0.80 12.37 -13.53
N ASN A 45 2.04 12.21 -13.03
CA ASN A 45 3.15 13.13 -13.26
C ASN A 45 4.20 12.57 -14.24
N ARG A 46 3.79 11.66 -15.12
CA ARG A 46 4.67 10.98 -16.06
C ARG A 46 5.46 12.00 -16.91
N GLY A 47 6.78 11.81 -16.98
CA GLY A 47 7.70 12.70 -17.69
C GLY A 47 8.08 13.99 -16.96
N LYS A 48 7.51 14.28 -15.78
CA LYS A 48 7.86 15.48 -14.98
C LYS A 48 8.75 15.17 -13.79
N LEU A 49 8.58 13.99 -13.18
CA LEU A 49 9.41 13.56 -12.04
C LEU A 49 10.87 13.35 -12.46
N TRP A 50 11.80 13.66 -11.56
CA TRP A 50 13.24 13.37 -11.73
C TRP A 50 13.48 11.90 -12.11
N LYS A 51 12.85 10.96 -11.40
CA LYS A 51 12.86 9.51 -11.69
C LYS A 51 12.60 9.16 -13.17
N HIS A 52 11.83 9.98 -13.89
CA HIS A 52 11.55 9.76 -15.31
C HIS A 52 12.61 10.34 -16.24
N ILE A 53 13.32 11.39 -15.83
CA ILE A 53 14.25 12.14 -16.69
C ILE A 53 15.71 11.97 -16.29
N GLU A 54 15.99 11.39 -15.13
CA GLU A 54 17.32 11.16 -14.56
C GLU A 54 18.26 10.43 -15.53
N HIS A 55 17.73 9.44 -16.26
CA HIS A 55 18.46 8.71 -17.30
C HIS A 55 19.03 9.57 -18.44
N ASN A 56 18.60 10.83 -18.59
CA ASN A 56 19.16 11.77 -19.56
C ASN A 56 20.41 12.49 -19.04
N TYR A 57 20.66 12.43 -17.72
CA TYR A 57 21.67 13.22 -17.03
C TYR A 57 22.68 12.37 -16.25
N GLU A 58 22.35 11.12 -15.93
CA GLU A 58 23.34 10.16 -15.46
C GLU A 58 24.31 9.82 -16.60
N SER A 59 25.59 10.17 -16.44
CA SER A 59 26.64 9.62 -17.28
C SER A 59 26.66 8.11 -17.07
N LYS A 60 26.81 7.36 -18.17
CA LYS A 60 27.22 5.96 -18.09
C LYS A 60 28.66 5.97 -17.58
N ASP A 61 28.81 6.05 -16.27
CA ASP A 61 30.07 5.73 -15.63
C ASP A 61 30.28 4.22 -15.85
N GLU A 62 31.43 3.88 -16.44
CA GLU A 62 31.88 2.52 -16.75
C GLU A 62 31.85 1.58 -15.53
#